data_AF-A0A7C3C997-F1
#
_entry.id   AF-A0A7C3C997-F1
#
_cell.length_a   1.000
_cell.length_b   1.000
_cell.length_c   1.000
_cell.angle_alpha   90.00
_cell.angle_beta   90.00
_cell.angle_gamma   90.00
#
_symmetry.space_group_name_H-M   'P 1'
#
loop_
_entity.id
_entity.type
_entity.pdbx_description
1 polymer ?
#
loop_
_entity_poly.entity_id
_entity_poly.type
_entity_poly.pdbx_seq_one_letter_code
_entity_poly.pdbx_strand_id
1 'polypeptide(L)'
;MREATMRTLLQNCFTTNITLVLFVYGLSFFGMGLAVITTRLARRYKPLKLDRGMPWLAAFGFAHGLHEWGSMFIPIQATYMPPEFITALRVLHVLLLAVSFAFLLCFGFTLLEPQGPYWRYLPGGLFVGWLMFAFLLPFWRGHAAPGWDITASIWARYLLGFPGGLVAAAGIHFYIRQELRTPAFRNIATSLKIAAAALGAYAFLGGLVVPPANFFPANVLNRAFFMNCLGIPIYVFRATDGVILAGAVINAMKIFDLDIEHRLEQMRIQQNIAKERERIARELHDNTIQTIYAAGLLIESIAVEVGPSSDIGRQLSSAVHSLNEAIDNLRSYIGDLRPLVSKADLRDGLEAQITDLNLTALLDVHLESIRKKPNRAQWRQQRITQRPNSFPVFCTNGCVHSGVSPANLGCAPR
;
A
#
# COMPACT_ATOMS: atom_id res chain seq x y z
N MET A 1 -28.57 30.16 -36.67
CA MET A 1 -28.08 29.49 -37.89
C MET A 1 -26.67 28.93 -37.73
N ARG A 2 -25.65 29.75 -37.43
CA ARG A 2 -24.24 29.31 -37.35
C ARG A 2 -23.97 28.16 -36.34
N GLU A 3 -24.63 28.19 -35.17
CA GLU A 3 -24.52 27.11 -34.17
C GLU A 3 -25.19 25.80 -34.60
N ALA A 4 -26.34 25.88 -35.29
CA ALA A 4 -27.03 24.70 -35.81
C ALA A 4 -26.17 24.03 -36.91
N THR A 5 -25.57 24.81 -37.80
CA THR A 5 -24.66 24.30 -38.84
C THR A 5 -23.40 23.66 -38.25
N MET A 6 -22.79 24.28 -37.23
CA MET A 6 -21.63 23.72 -36.54
C MET A 6 -21.98 22.40 -35.83
N ARG A 7 -23.14 22.33 -35.17
CA ARG A 7 -23.60 21.11 -34.50
C ARG A 7 -23.81 19.98 -35.49
N THR A 8 -24.48 20.22 -36.61
CA THR A 8 -24.68 19.20 -37.65
C THR A 8 -23.35 18.72 -38.24
N LEU A 9 -22.39 19.63 -38.44
CA LEU A 9 -21.06 19.29 -38.95
C LEU A 9 -20.26 18.42 -37.96
N LEU A 10 -20.30 18.75 -36.67
CA LEU A 10 -19.71 17.93 -35.60
C LEU A 10 -20.35 16.54 -35.52
N GLN A 11 -21.68 16.48 -35.56
CA GLN A 11 -22.42 15.22 -35.55
C GLN A 11 -21.99 14.32 -36.71
N ASN A 12 -21.97 14.87 -37.94
CA ASN A 12 -21.57 14.14 -39.15
C ASN A 12 -20.11 13.67 -39.09
N CYS A 13 -19.21 14.49 -38.54
CA CYS A 13 -17.80 14.14 -38.36
C CYS A 13 -17.65 12.92 -37.43
N PHE A 14 -18.30 12.95 -36.26
CA PHE A 14 -18.22 11.85 -35.30
C PHE A 14 -18.95 10.58 -35.75
N THR A 15 -20.09 10.69 -36.44
CA THR A 15 -20.79 9.50 -36.97
C THR A 15 -19.94 8.81 -38.03
N THR A 16 -19.27 9.57 -38.90
CA THR A 16 -18.39 9.00 -39.94
C THR A 16 -17.16 8.31 -39.34
N ASN A 17 -16.62 8.87 -38.25
CA ASN A 17 -15.37 8.40 -37.63
C ASN A 17 -15.58 7.57 -36.35
N ILE A 18 -16.82 7.12 -36.07
CA ILE A 18 -17.14 6.48 -34.78
C ILE A 18 -16.36 5.18 -34.54
N THR A 19 -16.06 4.44 -35.62
CA THR A 19 -15.27 3.20 -35.57
C THR A 19 -13.86 3.47 -35.04
N LEU A 20 -13.22 4.58 -35.41
CA LEU A 20 -11.91 4.95 -34.89
C LEU A 20 -11.95 5.24 -33.38
N VAL A 21 -13.01 5.92 -32.93
CA VAL A 21 -13.22 6.22 -31.50
C VAL A 21 -13.44 4.94 -30.71
N LEU A 22 -14.28 4.02 -31.20
CA LEU A 22 -14.53 2.72 -30.57
C LEU A 22 -13.28 1.85 -30.53
N PHE A 23 -12.44 1.90 -31.57
CA PHE A 23 -11.16 1.20 -31.60
C PHE A 23 -10.21 1.70 -30.51
N VAL A 24 -9.99 3.03 -30.44
CA VAL A 24 -9.15 3.65 -29.40
C VAL A 24 -9.70 3.39 -28.01
N TYR A 25 -11.02 3.41 -27.86
CA TYR A 25 -11.67 3.11 -26.59
C TYR A 25 -11.34 1.69 -26.11
N GLY A 26 -11.57 0.66 -26.94
CA GLY A 26 -11.21 -0.71 -26.58
C GLY A 26 -9.72 -0.91 -26.35
N LEU A 27 -8.88 -0.25 -27.18
CA LEU A 27 -7.42 -0.31 -27.07
C LEU A 27 -6.91 0.25 -25.75
N SER A 28 -7.52 1.32 -25.22
CA SER A 28 -7.10 1.94 -23.95
C SER A 28 -7.22 0.95 -22.77
N PHE A 29 -8.33 0.23 -22.66
CA PHE A 29 -8.55 -0.76 -21.60
C PHE A 29 -7.72 -2.02 -21.81
N PHE A 30 -7.63 -2.51 -23.05
CA PHE A 30 -6.83 -3.69 -23.36
C PHE A 30 -5.34 -3.43 -23.10
N GLY A 31 -4.82 -2.28 -23.55
CA GLY A 31 -3.45 -1.84 -23.31
C GLY A 31 -3.13 -1.63 -21.84
N MET A 32 -4.08 -1.06 -21.07
CA MET A 32 -3.97 -0.99 -19.61
C MET A 32 -3.87 -2.40 -19.00
N GLY A 33 -4.73 -3.34 -19.39
CA GLY A 33 -4.69 -4.72 -18.90
C GLY A 33 -3.35 -5.41 -19.16
N LEU A 34 -2.82 -5.24 -20.38
CA LEU A 34 -1.51 -5.75 -20.78
C LEU A 34 -0.37 -5.12 -19.97
N ALA A 35 -0.37 -3.80 -19.78
CA ALA A 35 0.64 -3.13 -18.99
C ALA A 35 0.59 -3.58 -17.52
N VAL A 36 -0.59 -3.67 -16.91
CA VAL A 36 -0.73 -4.10 -15.51
C VAL A 36 -0.20 -5.52 -15.30
N ILE A 37 -0.56 -6.48 -16.18
CA ILE A 37 -0.13 -7.87 -16.01
C ILE A 37 1.38 -8.03 -16.27
N THR A 38 1.92 -7.38 -17.29
CA THR A 38 3.34 -7.48 -17.63
C THR A 38 4.23 -6.84 -16.57
N THR A 39 3.87 -5.64 -16.11
CA THR A 39 4.58 -4.98 -15.02
C THR A 39 4.51 -5.81 -13.74
N ARG A 40 3.35 -6.40 -13.42
CA ARG A 40 3.21 -7.31 -12.27
C ARG A 40 4.13 -8.53 -12.38
N LEU A 41 4.14 -9.21 -13.54
CA LEU A 41 4.95 -10.42 -13.77
C LEU A 41 6.45 -10.13 -13.74
N ALA A 42 6.86 -8.91 -14.09
CA ALA A 42 8.26 -8.48 -14.05
C ALA A 42 8.78 -8.16 -12.64
N ARG A 43 7.90 -8.03 -11.63
CA ARG A 43 8.30 -7.66 -10.26
C ARG A 43 9.11 -8.76 -9.58
N ARG A 44 10.26 -8.36 -9.03
CA ARG A 44 11.17 -9.25 -8.28
C ARG A 44 11.07 -9.12 -6.76
N TYR A 45 10.16 -8.30 -6.25
CA TYR A 45 10.01 -8.03 -4.82
C TYR A 45 8.68 -8.59 -4.27
N LYS A 46 8.56 -8.65 -2.94
CA LYS A 46 7.38 -9.22 -2.27
C LYS A 46 6.09 -8.45 -2.62
N PRO A 47 4.96 -9.14 -2.85
CA PRO A 47 3.72 -8.50 -3.27
C PRO A 47 3.16 -7.58 -2.17
N LEU A 48 2.82 -6.36 -2.56
CA LEU A 48 2.19 -5.35 -1.69
C LEU A 48 0.65 -5.51 -1.71
N LYS A 49 -0.07 -4.80 -0.83
CA LYS A 49 -1.55 -4.88 -0.79
C LYS A 49 -2.19 -4.53 -2.13
N LEU A 50 -1.70 -3.49 -2.82
CA LEU A 50 -2.16 -3.10 -4.15
C LEU A 50 -2.03 -4.26 -5.17
N ASP A 51 -1.03 -5.12 -5.01
CA ASP A 51 -0.78 -6.26 -5.89
C ASP A 51 -1.84 -7.35 -5.73
N ARG A 52 -2.61 -7.38 -4.65
CA ARG A 52 -3.76 -8.31 -4.56
C ARG A 52 -4.89 -7.89 -5.50
N GLY A 53 -5.09 -6.58 -5.70
CA GLY A 53 -6.14 -6.03 -6.56
C GLY A 53 -5.79 -6.05 -8.05
N MET A 54 -4.52 -5.84 -8.41
CA MET A 54 -4.10 -5.69 -9.81
C MET A 54 -4.54 -6.79 -10.80
N PRO A 55 -4.63 -8.10 -10.46
CA PRO A 55 -5.10 -9.10 -11.41
C PRO A 55 -6.54 -8.85 -11.84
N TRP A 56 -7.38 -8.41 -10.90
CA TRP A 56 -8.77 -8.06 -11.16
C TRP A 56 -8.87 -6.83 -12.07
N LEU A 57 -8.01 -5.83 -11.86
CA LEU A 57 -7.96 -4.66 -12.73
C LEU A 57 -7.48 -5.01 -14.15
N ALA A 58 -6.48 -5.90 -14.27
CA ALA A 58 -6.01 -6.37 -15.56
C ALA A 58 -7.08 -7.20 -16.30
N ALA A 59 -7.74 -8.12 -15.59
CA ALA A 59 -8.83 -8.92 -16.12
C ALA A 59 -10.01 -8.04 -16.57
N PHE A 60 -10.34 -6.99 -15.81
CA PHE A 60 -11.28 -5.96 -16.22
C PHE A 60 -10.83 -5.28 -17.52
N GLY A 61 -9.59 -4.80 -17.60
CA GLY A 61 -9.07 -4.14 -18.80
C GLY A 61 -9.17 -5.00 -20.07
N PHE A 62 -8.78 -6.28 -19.98
CA PHE A 62 -8.90 -7.22 -21.09
C PHE A 62 -10.36 -7.51 -21.47
N ALA A 63 -11.20 -7.90 -20.51
CA ALA A 63 -12.59 -8.23 -20.77
C ALA A 63 -13.36 -7.02 -21.31
N HIS A 64 -13.14 -5.84 -20.72
CA HIS A 64 -13.78 -4.61 -21.15
C HIS A 64 -13.30 -4.16 -22.54
N GLY A 65 -12.00 -4.21 -22.82
CA GLY A 65 -11.47 -3.88 -24.15
C GLY A 65 -12.03 -4.78 -25.25
N LEU A 66 -12.11 -6.09 -24.99
CA LEU A 66 -12.72 -7.06 -25.91
C LEU A 66 -14.23 -6.81 -26.09
N HIS A 67 -14.95 -6.44 -25.02
CA HIS A 67 -16.35 -6.03 -25.14
C HIS A 67 -16.50 -4.82 -26.06
N GLU A 68 -15.71 -3.76 -25.87
CA GLU A 68 -15.85 -2.56 -26.70
C GLU A 68 -15.56 -2.84 -28.17
N TRP A 69 -14.55 -3.67 -28.50
CA TRP A 69 -14.30 -4.09 -29.88
C TRP A 69 -15.42 -4.94 -30.49
N GLY A 70 -16.14 -5.73 -29.67
CA GLY A 70 -17.32 -6.47 -30.12
C GLY A 70 -18.38 -5.58 -30.78
N SER A 71 -18.49 -4.31 -30.36
CA SER A 71 -19.42 -3.35 -30.98
C SER A 71 -19.10 -3.01 -32.44
N MET A 72 -17.86 -3.20 -32.88
CA MET A 72 -17.44 -3.02 -34.28
C MET A 72 -17.42 -4.35 -35.03
N PHE A 73 -16.91 -5.42 -34.42
CA PHE A 73 -16.70 -6.70 -35.12
C PHE A 73 -17.99 -7.49 -35.34
N ILE A 74 -18.94 -7.46 -34.41
CA ILE A 74 -20.19 -8.25 -34.54
C ILE A 74 -21.04 -7.77 -35.73
N PRO A 75 -21.24 -6.45 -35.95
CA PRO A 75 -21.93 -5.97 -37.15
C PRO A 75 -21.24 -6.39 -38.46
N ILE A 76 -19.90 -6.40 -38.51
CA ILE A 76 -19.15 -6.86 -39.68
C ILE A 76 -19.36 -8.36 -39.90
N GLN A 77 -19.33 -9.18 -38.86
CA GLN A 77 -19.59 -10.62 -39.01
C GLN A 77 -21.03 -10.90 -39.44
N ALA A 78 -21.99 -10.06 -39.04
CA ALA A 78 -23.40 -10.22 -39.39
C ALA A 78 -23.69 -10.11 -40.89
N THR A 79 -22.77 -9.57 -41.70
CA THR A 79 -22.92 -9.56 -43.17
C THR A 79 -22.48 -10.87 -43.82
N TYR A 80 -21.78 -11.75 -43.11
CA TYR A 80 -21.18 -12.97 -43.68
C TYR A 80 -21.63 -14.25 -42.98
N MET A 81 -22.09 -14.18 -41.73
CA MET A 81 -22.34 -15.35 -40.88
C MET A 81 -23.83 -15.60 -40.63
N PRO A 82 -24.21 -16.86 -40.32
CA PRO A 82 -25.60 -17.21 -39.98
C PRO A 82 -26.13 -16.48 -38.73
N PRO A 83 -27.45 -16.22 -38.64
CA PRO A 83 -28.06 -15.54 -37.49
C PRO A 83 -27.81 -16.20 -36.14
N GLU A 84 -27.68 -17.52 -36.10
CA GLU A 84 -27.42 -18.31 -34.88
C GLU A 84 -26.03 -17.98 -34.33
N PHE A 85 -25.04 -17.88 -35.22
CA PHE A 85 -23.68 -17.50 -34.86
C PHE A 85 -23.63 -16.07 -34.33
N ILE A 86 -24.35 -15.14 -34.96
CA ILE A 86 -24.43 -13.74 -34.49
C ILE A 86 -25.12 -13.65 -33.13
N THR A 87 -26.14 -14.47 -32.89
CA THR A 87 -26.82 -14.55 -31.59
C THR A 87 -25.85 -15.03 -30.51
N ALA A 88 -25.05 -16.07 -30.79
CA ALA A 88 -24.00 -16.54 -29.88
C ALA A 88 -22.96 -15.44 -29.59
N LEU A 89 -22.53 -14.68 -30.61
CA LEU A 89 -21.63 -13.55 -30.42
C LEU A 89 -22.25 -12.43 -29.57
N ARG A 90 -23.53 -12.11 -29.73
CA ARG A 90 -24.23 -11.11 -28.89
C ARG A 90 -24.34 -11.57 -27.44
N VAL A 91 -24.64 -12.86 -27.21
CA VAL A 91 -24.65 -13.44 -25.86
C VAL A 91 -23.26 -13.32 -25.23
N LEU A 92 -22.20 -13.72 -25.94
CA LEU A 92 -20.82 -13.57 -25.50
C LEU A 92 -20.48 -12.11 -25.20
N HIS A 93 -20.91 -11.17 -26.05
CA HIS A 93 -20.66 -9.74 -25.91
C HIS A 93 -21.28 -9.15 -24.64
N VAL A 94 -22.50 -9.56 -24.30
CA VAL A 94 -23.20 -9.15 -23.08
C VAL A 94 -22.60 -9.80 -21.83
N LEU A 95 -22.24 -11.09 -21.90
CA LEU A 95 -21.55 -11.77 -20.80
C LEU A 95 -20.20 -11.13 -20.49
N LEU A 96 -19.43 -10.81 -21.54
CA LEU A 96 -18.13 -10.18 -21.42
C LEU A 96 -18.20 -8.81 -20.74
N LEU A 97 -19.26 -8.03 -21.00
CA LEU A 97 -19.54 -6.78 -20.28
C LEU A 97 -19.80 -7.00 -18.79
N ALA A 98 -20.64 -7.97 -18.44
CA ALA A 98 -20.98 -8.23 -17.05
C ALA A 98 -19.78 -8.79 -16.27
N VAL A 99 -19.01 -9.69 -16.90
CA VAL A 99 -17.77 -10.24 -16.35
C VAL A 99 -16.73 -9.14 -16.14
N SER A 100 -16.58 -8.19 -17.08
CA SER A 100 -15.66 -7.08 -16.89
C SER A 100 -16.03 -6.25 -15.65
N PHE A 101 -17.30 -5.91 -15.48
CA PHE A 101 -17.76 -5.17 -14.29
C PHE A 101 -17.65 -5.99 -12.99
N ALA A 102 -17.84 -7.31 -13.03
CA ALA A 102 -17.60 -8.16 -11.88
C ALA A 102 -16.12 -8.11 -11.46
N PHE A 103 -15.17 -8.12 -12.40
CA PHE A 103 -13.76 -7.92 -12.10
C PHE A 103 -13.47 -6.53 -11.52
N LEU A 104 -14.13 -5.48 -12.02
CA LEU A 104 -13.99 -4.14 -11.47
C LEU A 104 -14.50 -4.04 -10.02
N LEU A 105 -15.63 -4.69 -9.73
CA LEU A 105 -16.14 -4.82 -8.36
C LEU A 105 -15.17 -5.59 -7.46
N CYS A 106 -14.67 -6.75 -7.91
CA CYS A 106 -13.67 -7.52 -7.18
C CYS A 106 -12.42 -6.69 -6.88
N PHE A 107 -11.93 -5.90 -7.84
CA PHE A 107 -10.84 -4.97 -7.63
C PHE A 107 -11.16 -3.96 -6.53
N GLY A 108 -12.30 -3.28 -6.60
CA GLY A 108 -12.68 -2.28 -5.61
C GLY A 108 -12.82 -2.84 -4.19
N PHE A 109 -13.51 -3.98 -4.04
CA PHE A 109 -13.66 -4.63 -2.73
C PHE A 109 -12.35 -5.19 -2.18
N THR A 110 -11.44 -5.65 -3.04
CA THR A 110 -10.09 -6.08 -2.63
C THR A 110 -9.30 -4.93 -2.02
N LEU A 111 -9.44 -3.71 -2.58
CA LEU A 111 -8.74 -2.53 -2.06
C LEU A 111 -9.43 -1.90 -0.84
N LEU A 112 -10.75 -2.00 -0.74
CA LEU A 112 -11.51 -1.41 0.35
C LEU A 112 -11.34 -2.17 1.68
N GLU A 113 -11.03 -3.48 1.62
CA GLU A 113 -10.91 -4.38 2.79
C GLU A 113 -12.04 -4.17 3.83
N PRO A 114 -13.33 -4.25 3.42
CA PRO A 114 -14.45 -4.01 4.33
C PRO A 114 -14.50 -5.04 5.47
N GLN A 115 -15.01 -4.63 6.63
CA GLN A 115 -15.12 -5.51 7.79
C GLN A 115 -16.22 -6.57 7.59
N GLY A 116 -15.85 -7.85 7.75
CA GLY A 116 -16.77 -8.99 7.73
C GLY A 116 -16.58 -9.95 6.53
N PRO A 117 -16.88 -11.25 6.70
CA PRO A 117 -16.54 -12.28 5.70
C PRO A 117 -17.40 -12.23 4.43
N TYR A 118 -18.61 -11.68 4.51
CA TYR A 118 -19.60 -11.76 3.43
C TYR A 118 -19.31 -10.84 2.24
N TRP A 119 -18.61 -9.72 2.45
CA TRP A 119 -18.31 -8.74 1.40
C TRP A 119 -17.49 -9.31 0.24
N ARG A 120 -16.67 -10.34 0.51
CA ARG A 120 -15.88 -11.01 -0.52
C ARG A 120 -16.75 -11.74 -1.55
N TYR A 121 -17.95 -12.17 -1.17
CA TYR A 121 -18.87 -12.89 -2.05
C TYR A 121 -19.85 -11.96 -2.78
N LEU A 122 -19.97 -10.70 -2.35
CA LEU A 122 -20.93 -9.76 -2.90
C LEU A 122 -20.78 -9.54 -4.43
N PRO A 123 -19.57 -9.35 -4.99
CA PRO A 123 -19.41 -9.24 -6.45
C PRO A 123 -19.92 -10.47 -7.20
N GLY A 124 -19.63 -11.66 -6.69
CA GLY A 124 -20.10 -12.93 -7.26
C GLY A 124 -21.61 -13.07 -7.15
N GLY A 125 -22.19 -12.73 -5.99
CA GLY A 125 -23.63 -12.75 -5.76
C GLY A 125 -24.39 -11.78 -6.69
N LEU A 126 -23.90 -10.55 -6.86
CA LEU A 126 -24.48 -9.59 -7.79
C LEU A 126 -24.37 -10.06 -9.25
N PHE A 127 -23.23 -10.63 -9.64
CA PHE A 127 -23.03 -11.19 -10.97
C PHE A 127 -23.99 -12.36 -11.25
N VAL A 128 -24.10 -13.31 -10.32
CA VAL A 128 -25.04 -14.44 -10.43
C VAL A 128 -26.48 -13.95 -10.44
N GLY A 129 -26.85 -12.99 -9.57
CA GLY A 129 -28.18 -12.40 -9.57
C GLY A 129 -28.53 -11.72 -10.90
N TRP A 130 -27.59 -10.97 -11.49
CA TRP A 130 -27.75 -10.41 -12.82
C TRP A 130 -27.85 -11.49 -13.90
N LEU A 131 -27.04 -12.55 -13.83
CA LEU A 131 -27.09 -13.67 -14.79
C LEU A 131 -28.46 -14.36 -14.77
N MET A 132 -28.99 -14.63 -13.59
CA MET A 132 -30.33 -15.21 -13.41
C MET A 132 -31.39 -14.29 -13.99
N PHE A 133 -31.34 -12.99 -13.67
CA PHE A 133 -32.26 -12.00 -14.23
C PHE A 133 -32.16 -11.90 -15.76
N ALA A 134 -30.95 -11.87 -16.30
CA ALA A 134 -30.70 -11.73 -17.73
C ALA A 134 -31.18 -12.95 -18.51
N PHE A 135 -30.95 -14.18 -18.04
CA PHE A 135 -31.20 -15.39 -18.85
C PHE A 135 -32.44 -16.19 -18.44
N LEU A 136 -32.82 -16.23 -17.17
CA LEU A 136 -33.99 -17.01 -16.74
C LEU A 136 -35.30 -16.27 -16.93
N LEU A 137 -35.31 -14.95 -16.77
CA LEU A 137 -36.53 -14.15 -16.92
C LEU A 137 -37.10 -14.20 -18.36
N PRO A 138 -36.27 -14.11 -19.43
CA PRO A 138 -36.74 -14.29 -20.80
C PRO A 138 -37.11 -15.75 -21.12
N PHE A 139 -36.35 -16.72 -20.58
CA PHE A 139 -36.67 -18.14 -20.72
C PHE A 139 -38.05 -18.46 -20.16
N TRP A 140 -38.37 -17.94 -18.97
CA TRP A 140 -39.68 -18.13 -18.34
C TRP A 140 -40.83 -17.45 -19.10
N ARG A 141 -40.55 -16.36 -19.82
CA ARG A 141 -41.52 -15.69 -20.71
C ARG A 141 -41.68 -16.37 -22.08
N GLY A 142 -40.96 -17.47 -22.32
CA GLY A 142 -41.11 -18.34 -23.50
C GLY A 142 -40.54 -17.79 -24.81
N HIS A 143 -39.99 -16.59 -24.84
CA HIS A 143 -39.38 -15.99 -26.04
C HIS A 143 -38.21 -15.08 -25.66
N ALA A 144 -37.10 -15.17 -26.39
CA ALA A 144 -36.07 -14.13 -26.38
C ALA A 144 -36.65 -12.88 -27.05
N ALA A 145 -37.09 -11.92 -26.24
CA ALA A 145 -37.66 -10.67 -26.74
C ALA A 145 -36.63 -9.91 -27.61
N PRO A 146 -37.04 -9.32 -28.75
CA PRO A 146 -36.19 -8.39 -29.50
C PRO A 146 -35.60 -7.32 -28.57
N GLY A 147 -34.28 -7.10 -28.63
CA GLY A 147 -33.59 -6.14 -27.76
C GLY A 147 -33.25 -6.65 -26.35
N TRP A 148 -33.31 -7.98 -26.13
CA TRP A 148 -32.85 -8.62 -24.89
C TRP A 148 -31.43 -8.21 -24.51
N ASP A 149 -30.51 -8.20 -25.47
CA ASP A 149 -29.10 -7.85 -25.31
C ASP A 149 -28.92 -6.42 -24.80
N ILE A 150 -29.71 -5.49 -25.33
CA ILE A 150 -29.73 -4.09 -24.87
C ILE A 150 -30.18 -4.04 -23.40
N THR A 151 -31.29 -4.68 -23.07
CA THR A 151 -31.86 -4.67 -21.71
C THR A 151 -30.91 -5.31 -20.70
N ALA A 152 -30.35 -6.49 -21.03
CA ALA A 152 -29.37 -7.17 -20.19
C ALA A 152 -28.11 -6.31 -19.98
N SER A 153 -27.63 -5.63 -21.02
CA SER A 153 -26.47 -4.72 -20.93
C SER A 153 -26.74 -3.49 -20.05
N ILE A 154 -27.96 -2.93 -20.08
CA ILE A 154 -28.35 -1.80 -19.22
C ILE A 154 -28.30 -2.22 -17.75
N TRP A 155 -28.91 -3.35 -17.42
CA TRP A 155 -28.92 -3.86 -16.05
C TRP A 155 -27.53 -4.27 -15.57
N ALA A 156 -26.66 -4.79 -16.44
CA ALA A 156 -25.26 -5.06 -16.09
C ALA A 156 -24.54 -3.76 -15.70
N ARG A 157 -24.76 -2.68 -16.46
CA ARG A 157 -24.15 -1.37 -16.18
C ARG A 157 -24.69 -0.75 -14.89
N TYR A 158 -25.98 -0.88 -14.59
CA TYR A 158 -26.57 -0.34 -13.36
C TYR A 158 -26.21 -1.14 -12.11
N LEU A 159 -26.30 -2.46 -12.16
CA LEU A 159 -26.10 -3.33 -11.00
C LEU A 159 -24.63 -3.64 -10.72
N LEU A 160 -23.79 -3.69 -11.76
CA LEU A 160 -22.38 -4.06 -11.64
C LEU A 160 -21.46 -2.89 -11.98
N GLY A 161 -21.69 -2.22 -13.11
CA GLY A 161 -20.76 -1.21 -13.63
C GLY A 161 -20.69 0.08 -12.80
N PHE A 162 -21.83 0.69 -12.52
CA PHE A 162 -21.94 1.91 -11.73
C PHE A 162 -21.40 1.71 -10.29
N PRO A 163 -21.89 0.75 -9.49
CA PRO A 163 -21.32 0.51 -8.16
C PRO A 163 -19.87 0.02 -8.24
N GLY A 164 -19.51 -0.77 -9.25
CA GLY A 164 -18.14 -1.24 -9.46
C GLY A 164 -17.13 -0.11 -9.62
N GLY A 165 -17.43 0.88 -10.47
CA GLY A 165 -16.56 2.05 -10.64
C GLY A 165 -16.46 2.90 -9.37
N LEU A 166 -17.56 3.10 -8.64
CA LEU A 166 -17.56 3.85 -7.39
C LEU A 166 -16.76 3.15 -6.29
N VAL A 167 -16.97 1.85 -6.10
CA VAL A 167 -16.24 1.06 -5.10
C VAL A 167 -14.76 0.97 -5.47
N ALA A 168 -14.42 0.85 -6.76
CA ALA A 168 -13.03 0.89 -7.23
C ALA A 168 -12.35 2.24 -6.93
N ALA A 169 -13.04 3.36 -7.22
CA ALA A 169 -12.55 4.69 -6.90
C ALA A 169 -12.36 4.90 -5.38
N ALA A 170 -13.34 4.48 -4.59
CA ALA A 170 -13.30 4.55 -3.13
C ALA A 170 -12.18 3.67 -2.54
N GLY A 171 -12.00 2.46 -3.08
CA GLY A 171 -10.93 1.53 -2.69
C GLY A 171 -9.54 2.12 -2.92
N ILE A 172 -9.29 2.73 -4.08
CA ILE A 172 -8.02 3.44 -4.33
C ILE A 172 -7.84 4.61 -3.37
N HIS A 173 -8.87 5.42 -3.15
CA HIS A 173 -8.78 6.56 -2.22
C HIS A 173 -8.46 6.12 -0.79
N PHE A 174 -9.07 5.04 -0.33
CA PHE A 174 -8.80 4.45 0.97
C PHE A 174 -7.37 3.91 1.06
N TYR A 175 -6.90 3.19 0.04
CA TYR A 175 -5.51 2.72 -0.06
C TYR A 175 -4.50 3.87 0.04
N ILE A 176 -4.71 4.97 -0.71
CA ILE A 176 -3.85 6.16 -0.63
C ILE A 176 -3.83 6.71 0.79
N ARG A 177 -5.00 6.81 1.43
CA ARG A 177 -5.13 7.33 2.79
C ARG A 177 -4.55 6.41 3.85
N GLN A 178 -4.39 5.12 3.62
CA GLN A 178 -3.83 4.20 4.64
C GLN A 178 -2.33 3.99 4.45
N GLU A 179 -1.93 3.66 3.22
CA GLU A 179 -0.59 3.15 2.95
C GLU A 179 0.37 4.22 2.39
N LEU A 180 -0.16 5.29 1.76
CA LEU A 180 0.66 6.31 1.07
C LEU A 180 0.61 7.68 1.76
N ARG A 181 0.50 7.72 3.10
CA ARG A 181 0.45 8.97 3.88
C ARG A 181 1.77 9.73 3.90
N THR A 182 2.89 9.03 3.82
CA THR A 182 4.21 9.64 3.96
C THR A 182 4.57 10.47 2.72
N PRO A 183 5.31 11.59 2.88
CA PRO A 183 5.72 12.44 1.76
C PRO A 183 6.49 11.70 0.67
N ALA A 184 7.15 10.60 1.06
CA ALA A 184 7.94 9.76 0.20
C ALA A 184 7.13 9.12 -0.95
N PHE A 185 5.82 8.93 -0.79
CA PHE A 185 4.95 8.33 -1.80
C PHE A 185 4.06 9.34 -2.56
N ARG A 186 4.38 10.64 -2.48
CA ARG A 186 3.56 11.72 -3.05
C ARG A 186 3.25 11.51 -4.54
N ASN A 187 4.25 11.13 -5.34
CA ASN A 187 4.07 10.97 -6.80
C ASN A 187 3.14 9.81 -7.14
N ILE A 188 3.30 8.67 -6.45
CA ILE A 188 2.42 7.50 -6.59
C ILE A 188 0.99 7.86 -6.18
N ALA A 189 0.84 8.56 -5.05
CA ALA A 189 -0.46 9.00 -4.57
C ALA A 189 -1.15 9.94 -5.57
N THR A 190 -0.44 10.85 -6.23
CA THR A 190 -1.01 11.73 -7.26
C THR A 190 -1.53 10.94 -8.46
N SER A 191 -0.74 10.02 -9.02
CA SER A 191 -1.20 9.18 -10.15
C SER A 191 -2.40 8.32 -9.77
N LEU A 192 -2.43 7.75 -8.56
CA LEU A 192 -3.57 6.98 -8.06
C LEU A 192 -4.81 7.86 -7.82
N LYS A 193 -4.67 9.13 -7.41
CA LYS A 193 -5.81 10.06 -7.32
C LYS A 193 -6.44 10.32 -8.69
N ILE A 194 -5.61 10.48 -9.73
CA ILE A 194 -6.10 10.64 -11.10
C ILE A 194 -6.84 9.38 -11.54
N ALA A 195 -6.29 8.19 -11.28
CA ALA A 195 -6.95 6.92 -11.58
C ALA A 195 -8.28 6.76 -10.82
N ALA A 196 -8.34 7.13 -9.55
CA ALA A 196 -9.57 7.09 -8.75
C ALA A 196 -10.63 8.06 -9.30
N ALA A 197 -10.23 9.28 -9.68
CA ALA A 197 -11.13 10.24 -10.29
C ALA A 197 -11.66 9.76 -11.64
N ALA A 198 -10.79 9.18 -12.49
CA ALA A 198 -11.18 8.58 -13.75
C ALA A 198 -12.13 7.38 -13.56
N LEU A 199 -11.91 6.51 -12.57
CA LEU A 199 -12.85 5.43 -12.24
C LEU A 199 -14.21 5.95 -11.75
N GLY A 200 -14.23 7.05 -11.00
CA GLY A 200 -15.47 7.73 -10.61
C GLY A 200 -16.21 8.33 -11.81
N ALA A 201 -15.49 8.97 -12.73
CA ALA A 201 -16.04 9.47 -13.99
C ALA A 201 -16.54 8.32 -14.88
N TYR A 202 -15.78 7.22 -14.98
CA TYR A 202 -16.16 5.99 -15.65
C TYR A 202 -17.44 5.38 -15.08
N ALA A 203 -17.63 5.38 -13.76
CA ALA A 203 -18.86 4.89 -13.14
C ALA A 203 -20.08 5.64 -13.70
N PHE A 204 -19.99 6.97 -13.83
CA PHE A 204 -21.04 7.80 -14.40
C PHE A 204 -21.18 7.59 -15.92
N LEU A 205 -20.10 7.82 -16.67
CA LEU A 205 -20.11 7.79 -18.14
C LEU A 205 -20.37 6.40 -18.71
N GLY A 206 -19.78 5.37 -18.11
CA GLY A 206 -19.83 3.96 -18.51
C GLY A 206 -20.97 3.17 -17.88
N GLY A 207 -21.27 3.44 -16.60
CA GLY A 207 -22.29 2.73 -15.82
C GLY A 207 -23.68 3.38 -15.91
N LEU A 208 -23.79 4.69 -15.67
CA LEU A 208 -25.10 5.34 -15.57
C LEU A 208 -25.67 5.78 -16.93
N VAL A 209 -24.82 6.23 -17.86
CA VAL A 209 -25.26 6.60 -19.22
C VAL A 209 -25.38 5.33 -20.08
N VAL A 210 -26.59 4.96 -20.47
CA VAL A 210 -26.86 3.70 -21.18
C VAL A 210 -27.64 3.93 -22.49
N PRO A 211 -27.86 2.93 -23.37
CA PRO A 211 -28.75 3.08 -24.51
C PRO A 211 -30.16 3.56 -24.09
N PRO A 212 -30.89 4.29 -24.95
CA PRO A 212 -32.26 4.70 -24.63
C PRO A 212 -33.15 3.50 -24.30
N ALA A 213 -33.92 3.61 -23.21
CA ALA A 213 -34.93 2.62 -22.83
C ALA A 213 -36.10 3.28 -22.09
N ASN A 214 -37.23 2.57 -22.00
CA ASN A 214 -38.50 3.12 -21.52
C ASN A 214 -38.65 3.17 -19.98
N PHE A 215 -37.54 3.12 -19.24
CA PHE A 215 -37.53 3.11 -17.77
C PHE A 215 -36.42 3.99 -17.20
N PHE A 216 -36.60 4.45 -15.96
CA PHE A 216 -35.65 5.31 -15.28
C PHE A 216 -34.40 4.54 -14.80
N PRO A 217 -33.18 5.12 -14.89
CA PRO A 217 -32.83 6.43 -15.45
C PRO A 217 -32.59 6.48 -16.97
N ALA A 218 -32.66 5.34 -17.67
CA ALA A 218 -32.37 5.23 -19.11
C ALA A 218 -33.31 6.05 -20.01
N ASN A 219 -34.50 6.39 -19.54
CA ASN A 219 -35.46 7.25 -20.25
C ASN A 219 -35.03 8.73 -20.28
N VAL A 220 -34.25 9.19 -19.29
CA VAL A 220 -33.77 10.59 -19.18
C VAL A 220 -32.29 10.69 -19.54
N LEU A 221 -31.44 9.91 -18.87
CA LEU A 221 -29.99 9.94 -19.03
C LEU A 221 -29.52 8.76 -19.89
N ASN A 222 -29.35 9.00 -21.18
CA ASN A 222 -28.94 7.98 -22.15
C ASN A 222 -27.97 8.52 -23.20
N ARG A 223 -27.50 7.64 -24.10
CA ARG A 223 -26.55 8.02 -25.15
C ARG A 223 -27.09 9.11 -26.09
N ALA A 224 -28.42 9.14 -26.33
CA ALA A 224 -29.05 10.13 -27.20
C ALA A 224 -29.05 11.53 -26.57
N PHE A 225 -29.14 11.64 -25.23
CA PHE A 225 -29.00 12.91 -24.53
C PHE A 225 -27.69 13.64 -24.91
N PHE A 226 -26.55 12.94 -24.88
CA PHE A 226 -25.26 13.53 -25.23
C PHE A 226 -25.19 13.96 -26.70
N MET A 227 -25.71 13.12 -27.60
CA MET A 227 -25.72 13.44 -29.03
C MET A 227 -26.62 14.65 -29.36
N ASN A 228 -27.79 14.73 -28.73
CA ASN A 228 -28.78 15.77 -28.98
C ASN A 228 -28.40 17.10 -28.31
N CYS A 229 -27.90 17.05 -27.06
CA CYS A 229 -27.56 18.24 -26.29
C CYS A 229 -26.19 18.81 -26.66
N LEU A 230 -25.16 17.95 -26.75
CA LEU A 230 -23.76 18.36 -26.93
C LEU A 230 -23.25 18.20 -28.36
N GLY A 231 -23.94 17.43 -29.21
CA GLY A 231 -23.47 17.13 -30.57
C GLY A 231 -22.29 16.15 -30.63
N ILE A 232 -21.89 15.58 -29.48
CA ILE A 232 -20.74 14.67 -29.34
C ILE A 232 -21.23 13.33 -28.77
N PRO A 233 -20.92 12.19 -29.40
CA PRO A 233 -21.28 10.89 -28.86
C PRO A 233 -20.61 10.58 -27.52
N ILE A 234 -21.33 9.90 -26.63
CA ILE A 234 -20.80 9.46 -25.32
C ILE A 234 -19.50 8.64 -25.42
N TYR A 235 -19.31 7.91 -26.53
CA TYR A 235 -18.13 7.10 -26.77
C TYR A 235 -16.84 7.92 -26.80
N VAL A 236 -16.89 9.19 -27.21
CA VAL A 236 -15.73 10.10 -27.18
C VAL A 236 -15.30 10.35 -25.74
N PHE A 237 -16.24 10.71 -24.87
CA PHE A 237 -15.97 10.93 -23.45
C PHE A 237 -15.44 9.67 -22.76
N ARG A 238 -16.01 8.50 -23.08
CA ARG A 238 -15.55 7.21 -22.55
C ARG A 238 -14.16 6.83 -23.06
N ALA A 239 -13.85 7.10 -24.34
CA ALA A 239 -12.53 6.86 -24.90
C ALA A 239 -11.48 7.75 -24.21
N THR A 240 -11.78 9.04 -24.04
CA THR A 240 -10.91 9.97 -23.33
C THR A 240 -10.69 9.55 -21.88
N ASP A 241 -11.77 9.21 -21.17
CA ASP A 241 -11.70 8.72 -19.78
C ASP A 241 -10.89 7.41 -19.68
N GLY A 242 -11.08 6.48 -20.63
CA GLY A 242 -10.29 5.25 -20.73
C GLY A 242 -8.79 5.50 -20.93
N VAL A 243 -8.42 6.45 -21.79
CA VAL A 243 -7.02 6.85 -22.00
C VAL A 243 -6.43 7.49 -20.75
N ILE A 244 -7.18 8.36 -20.06
CA ILE A 244 -6.75 8.98 -18.79
C ILE A 244 -6.54 7.91 -17.74
N LEU A 245 -7.50 6.98 -17.58
CA LEU A 245 -7.41 5.88 -16.63
C LEU A 245 -6.20 4.99 -16.92
N ALA A 246 -6.03 4.57 -18.18
CA ALA A 246 -4.91 3.74 -18.61
C ALA A 246 -3.57 4.43 -18.32
N GLY A 247 -3.41 5.70 -18.73
CA GLY A 247 -2.20 6.48 -18.47
C GLY A 247 -1.92 6.64 -16.98
N ALA A 248 -2.94 6.93 -16.16
CA ALA A 248 -2.80 7.10 -14.73
C ALA A 248 -2.39 5.80 -14.02
N VAL A 249 -3.01 4.66 -14.38
CA VAL A 249 -2.67 3.34 -13.84
C VAL A 249 -1.27 2.91 -14.25
N ILE A 250 -0.91 3.06 -15.53
CA ILE A 250 0.42 2.71 -16.04
C ILE A 250 1.49 3.57 -15.38
N ASN A 251 1.27 4.88 -15.26
CA ASN A 251 2.20 5.78 -14.59
C ASN A 251 2.32 5.45 -13.10
N ALA A 252 1.20 5.17 -12.41
CA ALA A 252 1.23 4.76 -11.01
C ALA A 252 2.07 3.48 -10.82
N MET A 253 1.90 2.47 -11.68
CA MET A 253 2.68 1.23 -11.61
C MET A 253 4.17 1.48 -11.90
N LYS A 254 4.50 2.21 -12.97
CA LYS A 254 5.88 2.54 -13.31
C LYS A 254 6.61 3.24 -12.16
N ILE A 255 6.00 4.27 -11.57
CA ILE A 255 6.61 5.00 -10.45
C ILE A 255 6.77 4.09 -9.24
N PHE A 256 5.77 3.25 -8.95
CA PHE A 256 5.81 2.33 -7.83
C PHE A 256 6.96 1.33 -7.94
N ASP A 257 7.18 0.75 -9.13
CA ASP A 257 8.27 -0.18 -9.38
C ASP A 257 9.65 0.47 -9.19
N LEU A 258 9.85 1.67 -9.78
CA LEU A 258 11.12 2.40 -9.65
C LEU A 258 11.41 2.84 -8.21
N ASP A 259 10.40 3.34 -7.49
CA ASP A 259 10.58 3.86 -6.13
C ASP A 259 10.85 2.73 -5.13
N ILE A 260 10.22 1.56 -5.30
CA ILE A 260 10.46 0.39 -4.44
C ILE A 260 11.85 -0.19 -4.67
N GLU A 261 12.26 -0.35 -5.93
CA GLU A 261 13.58 -0.88 -6.27
C GLU A 261 14.70 -0.02 -5.68
N HIS A 262 14.60 1.31 -5.83
CA HIS A 262 15.56 2.24 -5.26
C HIS A 262 15.63 2.12 -3.73
N ARG A 263 14.47 2.04 -3.05
CA ARG A 263 14.43 1.90 -1.59
C ARG A 263 14.98 0.56 -1.09
N LEU A 264 14.68 -0.53 -1.79
CA LEU A 264 15.22 -1.85 -1.45
C LEU A 264 16.74 -1.85 -1.54
N GLU A 265 17.30 -1.20 -2.56
CA GLU A 265 18.74 -1.08 -2.71
C GLU A 265 19.38 -0.22 -1.62
N GLN A 266 18.76 0.92 -1.27
CA GLN A 266 19.20 1.74 -0.14
C GLN A 266 19.21 0.96 1.17
N MET A 267 18.16 0.17 1.44
CA MET A 267 18.12 -0.69 2.63
C MET A 267 19.23 -1.75 2.63
N ARG A 268 19.53 -2.35 1.48
CA ARG A 268 20.64 -3.33 1.36
C ARG A 268 21.99 -2.68 1.62
N ILE A 269 22.25 -1.51 1.05
CA ILE A 269 23.49 -0.76 1.27
C ILE A 269 23.65 -0.44 2.77
N GLN A 270 22.60 0.07 3.41
CA GLN A 270 22.62 0.36 4.85
C GLN A 270 22.86 -0.89 5.70
N GLN A 271 22.24 -2.02 5.35
CA GLN A 271 22.49 -3.30 6.03
C GLN A 271 23.93 -3.78 5.85
N ASN A 272 24.49 -3.66 4.65
CA ASN A 272 25.87 -4.06 4.38
C ASN A 272 26.86 -3.17 5.14
N ILE A 273 26.64 -1.86 5.16
CA ILE A 273 27.45 -0.93 5.94
C ILE A 273 27.37 -1.26 7.44
N ALA A 274 26.17 -1.57 7.95
CA ALA A 274 26.00 -1.94 9.36
C ALA A 274 26.73 -3.24 9.71
N LYS A 275 26.62 -4.27 8.87
CA LYS A 275 27.35 -5.54 9.03
C LYS A 275 28.85 -5.35 8.98
N GLU A 276 29.34 -4.51 8.08
CA GLU A 276 30.75 -4.24 7.94
C GLU A 276 31.31 -3.48 9.14
N ARG A 277 30.57 -2.50 9.67
CA ARG A 277 30.93 -1.82 10.92
C ARG A 277 31.03 -2.79 12.09
N GLU A 278 30.09 -3.72 12.21
CA GLU A 278 30.13 -4.77 13.24
C GLU A 278 31.30 -5.74 13.05
N ARG A 279 31.63 -6.09 11.80
CA ARG A 279 32.81 -6.91 11.46
C ARG A 279 34.09 -6.21 11.89
N ILE A 280 34.27 -4.94 11.51
CA ILE A 280 35.44 -4.13 11.86
C ILE A 280 35.56 -3.96 13.37
N ALA A 281 34.44 -3.68 14.07
CA ALA A 281 34.43 -3.55 15.51
C ALA A 281 34.91 -4.84 16.22
N ARG A 282 34.46 -6.02 15.77
CA ARG A 282 34.93 -7.32 16.29
C ARG A 282 36.40 -7.57 15.97
N GLU A 283 36.83 -7.31 14.74
CA GLU A 283 38.22 -7.52 14.32
C GLU A 283 39.21 -6.61 15.09
N LEU A 284 38.86 -5.34 15.30
CA LEU A 284 39.63 -4.41 16.13
C LEU A 284 39.67 -4.84 17.60
N HIS A 285 38.54 -5.31 18.13
CA HIS A 285 38.46 -5.80 19.51
C HIS A 285 39.33 -7.04 19.72
N ASP A 286 39.24 -8.02 18.83
CA ASP A 286 39.90 -9.31 19.03
C ASP A 286 41.38 -9.23 18.70
N ASN A 287 41.79 -8.61 17.59
CA ASN A 287 43.19 -8.64 17.17
C ASN A 287 43.99 -7.46 17.74
N THR A 288 43.46 -6.24 17.63
CA THR A 288 44.23 -5.03 17.96
C THR A 288 44.34 -4.82 19.47
N ILE A 289 43.23 -4.90 20.22
CA ILE A 289 43.29 -4.72 21.68
C ILE A 289 44.12 -5.82 22.33
N GLN A 290 43.96 -7.09 21.93
CA GLN A 290 44.71 -8.21 22.51
C GLN A 290 46.21 -8.09 22.24
N THR A 291 46.61 -7.70 21.03
CA THR A 291 48.03 -7.52 20.68
C THR A 291 48.66 -6.37 21.47
N ILE A 292 47.98 -5.22 21.59
CA ILE A 292 48.47 -4.08 22.38
C ILE A 292 48.57 -4.45 23.87
N TYR A 293 47.61 -5.20 24.39
CA TYR A 293 47.62 -5.67 25.77
C TYR A 293 48.79 -6.63 26.04
N ALA A 294 49.05 -7.59 25.15
CA ALA A 294 50.19 -8.50 25.26
C ALA A 294 51.53 -7.75 25.22
N ALA A 295 51.67 -6.77 24.31
CA ALA A 295 52.86 -5.91 24.26
C ALA A 295 53.02 -5.08 25.54
N GLY A 296 51.92 -4.53 26.08
CA GLY A 296 51.90 -3.81 27.35
C GLY A 296 52.41 -4.65 28.53
N LEU A 297 51.95 -5.90 28.65
CA LEU A 297 52.39 -6.82 29.71
C LEU A 297 53.88 -7.18 29.61
N LEU A 298 54.41 -7.38 28.40
CA LEU A 298 55.84 -7.65 28.20
C LEU A 298 56.70 -6.47 28.65
N ILE A 299 56.29 -5.25 28.30
CA ILE A 299 56.96 -4.02 28.68
C ILE A 299 56.87 -3.82 30.19
N GLU A 300 55.70 -4.05 30.80
CA GLU A 300 55.53 -3.96 32.25
C GLU A 300 56.41 -4.95 33.02
N SER A 301 56.53 -6.19 32.52
CA SER A 301 57.45 -7.20 33.10
C SER A 301 58.90 -6.73 33.09
N ILE A 302 59.37 -6.14 31.99
CA ILE A 302 60.75 -5.61 31.89
C ILE A 302 60.92 -4.38 32.80
N ALA A 303 59.89 -3.54 32.94
CA ALA A 303 59.93 -2.36 33.79
C ALA A 303 60.15 -2.73 35.26
N VAL A 304 59.52 -3.83 35.71
CA VAL A 304 59.67 -4.39 37.06
C VAL A 304 61.09 -4.90 37.31
N GLU A 305 61.71 -5.57 36.33
CA GLU A 305 63.10 -6.07 36.45
C GLU A 305 64.16 -4.97 36.49
N VAL A 306 63.99 -3.90 35.70
CA VAL A 306 64.97 -2.81 35.58
C VAL A 306 64.90 -1.83 36.77
N GLY A 307 63.79 -1.84 37.53
CA GLY A 307 63.63 -1.09 38.76
C GLY A 307 63.24 0.40 38.56
N PRO A 308 62.38 0.96 39.44
CA PRO A 308 61.73 2.27 39.23
C PRO A 308 62.67 3.49 39.33
N SER A 309 63.88 3.30 39.83
CA SER A 309 64.87 4.36 40.08
C SER A 309 65.80 4.63 38.88
N SER A 310 65.81 3.76 37.87
CA SER A 310 66.58 3.95 36.63
C SER A 310 65.83 4.85 35.63
N ASP A 311 66.55 5.58 34.78
CA ASP A 311 65.93 6.35 33.69
C ASP A 311 65.19 5.47 32.68
N ILE A 312 65.68 4.25 32.46
CA ILE A 312 65.08 3.26 31.56
C ILE A 312 63.74 2.77 32.12
N GLY A 313 63.64 2.49 33.42
CA GLY A 313 62.40 2.09 34.08
C GLY A 313 61.32 3.18 34.00
N ARG A 314 61.69 4.45 34.15
CA ARG A 314 60.76 5.59 33.96
C ARG A 314 60.23 5.69 32.52
N GLN A 315 61.11 5.51 31.52
CA GLN A 315 60.70 5.52 30.10
C GLN A 315 59.76 4.35 29.77
N LEU A 316 60.05 3.15 30.29
CA LEU A 316 59.19 1.98 30.12
C LEU A 316 57.81 2.18 30.75
N SER A 317 57.75 2.72 31.96
CA SER A 317 56.48 3.00 32.65
C SER A 317 55.64 4.04 31.91
N SER A 318 56.27 5.05 31.30
CA SER A 318 55.58 6.01 30.42
C SER A 318 55.03 5.34 29.16
N ALA A 319 55.77 4.38 28.57
CA ALA A 319 55.30 3.65 27.38
C ALA A 319 54.08 2.76 27.69
N VAL A 320 54.06 2.09 28.85
CA VAL A 320 52.89 1.33 29.33
C VAL A 320 51.67 2.25 29.49
N HIS A 321 51.85 3.44 30.07
CA HIS A 321 50.76 4.41 30.22
C HIS A 321 50.16 4.81 28.86
N SER A 322 51.01 5.14 27.88
CA SER A 322 50.56 5.47 26.51
C SER A 322 49.84 4.31 25.82
N LEU A 323 50.26 3.06 26.05
CA LEU A 323 49.58 1.87 25.49
C LEU A 323 48.20 1.67 26.12
N ASN A 324 48.06 1.87 27.43
CA ASN A 324 46.77 1.79 28.11
C ASN A 324 45.82 2.91 27.65
N GLU A 325 46.32 4.14 27.49
CA GLU A 325 45.54 5.23 26.91
C GLU A 325 45.09 4.91 25.47
N ALA A 326 45.97 4.31 24.65
CA ALA A 326 45.63 3.86 23.30
C ALA A 326 44.55 2.76 23.30
N ILE A 327 44.59 1.81 24.25
CA ILE A 327 43.56 0.78 24.42
C ILE A 327 42.21 1.42 24.76
N ASP A 328 42.17 2.37 25.70
CA ASP A 328 40.93 3.01 26.12
C ASP A 328 40.33 3.88 25.00
N ASN A 329 41.16 4.59 24.24
CA ASN A 329 40.74 5.31 23.04
C ASN A 329 40.16 4.36 21.96
N LEU A 330 40.79 3.19 21.75
CA LEU A 330 40.29 2.16 20.84
C LEU A 330 38.94 1.59 21.29
N ARG A 331 38.78 1.32 22.59
CA ARG A 331 37.51 0.86 23.18
C ARG A 331 36.40 1.88 22.97
N SER A 332 36.69 3.17 23.15
CA SER A 332 35.73 4.25 22.87
C SER A 332 35.31 4.25 21.40
N TYR A 333 36.27 4.17 20.48
CA TYR A 333 35.98 4.17 19.03
C TYR A 333 35.18 2.93 18.58
N ILE A 334 35.49 1.75 19.13
CA ILE A 334 34.70 0.52 18.91
C ILE A 334 33.29 0.67 19.47
N GLY A 335 33.14 1.33 20.62
CA GLY A 335 31.86 1.70 21.21
C GLY A 335 31.02 2.57 20.27
N ASP A 336 31.64 3.57 19.65
CA ASP A 336 30.98 4.48 18.69
C ASP A 336 30.65 3.82 17.34
N LEU A 337 31.46 2.84 16.93
CA LEU A 337 31.24 2.04 15.71
C LEU A 337 30.03 1.11 15.83
N ARG A 338 29.73 0.64 17.04
CA ARG A 338 28.59 -0.24 17.30
C ARG A 338 27.34 0.62 17.40
N PRO A 339 26.31 0.39 16.56
CA PRO A 339 25.09 1.17 16.68
C PRO A 339 24.51 0.96 18.08
N LEU A 340 24.38 2.05 18.86
CA LEU A 340 23.50 2.07 20.03
C LEU A 340 22.17 1.46 19.58
N VAL A 341 21.81 0.32 20.16
CA VAL A 341 20.55 -0.37 19.91
C VAL A 341 19.41 0.59 20.30
N SER A 342 19.01 1.45 19.37
CA SER A 342 18.00 2.47 19.58
C SER A 342 16.92 2.26 18.53
N LYS A 343 15.97 1.39 18.92
CA LYS A 343 14.55 1.29 18.50
C LYS A 343 13.88 -0.04 18.92
N ALA A 344 14.51 -0.85 19.76
CA ALA A 344 13.75 -1.81 20.57
C ALA A 344 13.14 -1.03 21.76
N ASP A 345 11.92 -1.36 22.18
CA ASP A 345 11.31 -0.74 23.36
C ASP A 345 12.28 -0.89 24.54
N LEU A 346 12.40 0.09 25.43
CA LEU A 346 13.39 0.07 26.54
C LEU A 346 13.29 -1.25 27.33
N ARG A 347 12.08 -1.79 27.40
CA ARG A 347 11.76 -3.09 27.98
C ARG A 347 12.42 -4.27 27.25
N ASP A 348 12.40 -4.30 25.92
CA ASP A 348 12.98 -5.38 25.11
C ASP A 348 14.51 -5.42 25.28
N GLY A 349 15.13 -4.24 25.36
CA GLY A 349 16.57 -4.13 25.64
C GLY A 349 16.95 -4.63 27.04
N LEU A 350 16.13 -4.30 28.04
CA LEU A 350 16.29 -4.75 29.43
C LEU A 350 16.01 -6.26 29.60
N GLU A 351 14.99 -6.81 28.93
CA GLU A 351 14.69 -8.25 28.97
C GLU A 351 15.83 -9.07 28.33
N ALA A 352 16.42 -8.58 27.23
CA ALA A 352 17.58 -9.23 26.61
C ALA A 352 18.81 -9.25 27.54
N GLN A 353 19.10 -8.14 28.22
CA GLN A 353 20.20 -8.06 29.19
C GLN A 353 19.99 -8.94 30.42
N ILE A 354 18.76 -9.01 30.93
CA ILE A 354 18.42 -9.89 32.07
C ILE A 354 18.53 -11.36 31.69
N THR A 355 18.13 -11.73 30.48
CA THR A 355 18.24 -13.11 29.99
C THR A 355 19.71 -13.55 29.93
N ASP A 356 20.59 -12.67 29.45
CA ASP A 356 22.03 -12.91 29.37
C ASP A 356 22.69 -13.01 30.77
N LEU A 357 22.26 -12.15 31.71
CA LEU A 357 22.67 -12.19 33.12
C LEU A 357 22.23 -13.46 33.83
N ASN A 358 20.99 -13.93 33.63
CA ASN A 358 20.48 -15.14 34.26
C ASN A 358 21.20 -16.40 33.72
N LEU A 359 21.57 -16.41 32.43
CA LEU A 359 22.31 -17.51 31.81
C LEU A 359 23.77 -17.56 32.25
N THR A 360 24.42 -16.39 32.40
CA THR A 360 25.86 -16.31 32.66
C THR A 360 26.20 -16.37 34.15
N ALA A 361 25.34 -15.81 35.00
CA ALA A 361 25.61 -15.66 36.43
C ALA A 361 24.69 -16.51 37.34
N LEU A 362 23.76 -17.31 36.79
CA LEU A 362 22.78 -18.11 37.56
C LEU A 362 21.99 -17.29 38.59
N LEU A 363 21.83 -15.98 38.34
CA LEU A 363 20.98 -15.10 39.12
C LEU A 363 19.56 -15.17 38.55
N ASP A 364 18.52 -15.14 39.40
CA ASP A 364 17.13 -15.11 38.93
C ASP A 364 16.59 -13.69 39.04
N VAL A 365 16.79 -12.90 37.98
CA VAL A 365 16.31 -11.52 37.89
C VAL A 365 15.09 -11.49 36.97
N HIS A 366 14.04 -10.79 37.40
CA HIS A 366 12.80 -10.60 36.64
C HIS A 366 12.44 -9.11 36.50
N LEU A 367 11.89 -8.74 35.35
CA LEU A 367 11.42 -7.40 35.05
C LEU A 367 9.97 -7.22 35.46
N GLU A 368 9.72 -6.40 36.49
CA GLU A 368 8.36 -6.00 36.87
C GLU A 368 8.05 -4.57 36.36
N SER A 369 7.08 -4.48 35.44
CA SER A 369 6.63 -3.20 34.88
C SER A 369 5.52 -2.59 35.75
N ILE A 370 5.84 -1.57 36.56
CA ILE A 370 4.84 -0.81 37.32
C ILE A 370 4.13 0.18 36.38
N ARG A 371 3.05 -0.27 35.74
CA ARG A 371 2.20 0.59 34.90
C ARG A 371 1.18 1.35 35.76
N LYS A 372 1.56 2.48 36.38
CA LYS A 372 0.58 3.37 37.05
C LYS A 372 -0.38 3.96 36.00
N LYS A 373 -1.62 3.47 35.94
CA LYS A 373 -2.71 4.13 35.21
C LYS A 373 -2.94 5.52 35.83
N PRO A 374 -2.82 6.64 35.10
CA PRO A 374 -3.15 7.95 35.64
C PRO A 374 -4.66 8.00 35.85
N ASN A 375 -5.08 8.09 37.11
CA ASN A 375 -6.47 8.24 37.49
C ASN A 375 -6.97 9.62 36.99
N ARG A 376 -7.82 9.65 35.95
CA ARG A 376 -8.32 10.88 35.32
C ARG A 376 -9.12 11.79 36.27
N ALA A 377 -9.47 11.32 37.46
CA ALA A 377 -10.21 12.10 38.47
C ALA A 377 -9.34 13.11 39.24
N GLN A 378 -8.03 12.93 39.37
CA GLN A 378 -7.16 13.84 40.16
C GLN A 378 -6.70 15.09 39.39
N TRP A 379 -6.72 15.08 38.06
CA TRP A 379 -6.21 16.17 37.21
C TRP A 379 -7.12 17.41 37.12
N ARG A 380 -8.27 17.41 37.79
CA ARG A 380 -9.17 18.58 37.85
C ARG A 380 -8.97 19.47 39.08
N GLN A 381 -8.38 18.98 40.17
CA GLN A 381 -8.20 19.78 41.40
C GLN A 381 -6.84 20.47 41.52
N GLN A 382 -5.80 20.01 40.82
CA GLN A 382 -4.45 20.61 40.92
C GLN A 382 -4.20 21.80 39.97
N ARG A 383 -5.15 22.16 39.10
CA ARG A 383 -4.94 23.24 38.11
C ARG A 383 -5.13 24.66 38.66
N ILE A 384 -5.45 24.83 39.94
CA ILE A 384 -5.70 26.16 40.55
C ILE A 384 -4.54 26.67 41.42
N THR A 385 -3.54 25.84 41.76
CA THR A 385 -2.45 26.29 42.63
C THR A 385 -1.11 25.73 42.18
N GLN A 386 -0.43 26.40 41.25
CA GLN A 386 1.03 26.40 41.21
C GLN A 386 1.57 27.52 40.32
N ARG A 387 2.32 28.43 40.96
CA ARG A 387 3.23 29.39 40.32
C ARG A 387 4.41 28.66 39.69
N PRO A 388 5.08 29.26 38.69
CA PRO A 388 6.16 28.61 37.96
C PRO A 388 7.46 28.72 38.76
N ASN A 389 8.02 27.59 39.19
CA ASN A 389 9.46 27.32 39.38
C ASN A 389 9.68 26.27 40.47
N SER A 390 9.70 25.00 40.09
CA SER A 390 10.51 23.95 40.77
C SER A 390 10.36 22.63 40.01
N PHE A 391 11.46 22.13 39.44
CA PHE A 391 11.59 20.77 38.95
C PHE A 391 11.60 19.78 40.14
N PRO A 392 10.90 18.63 40.08
CA PRO A 392 10.96 17.64 41.15
C PRO A 392 12.15 16.69 40.97
N VAL A 393 12.93 16.57 42.05
CA VAL A 393 14.00 15.58 42.27
C VAL A 393 13.38 14.19 42.46
N PHE A 394 13.85 13.19 41.72
CA PHE A 394 13.48 11.79 41.91
C PHE A 394 14.39 11.12 42.96
N CYS A 395 13.81 10.67 44.07
CA CYS A 395 14.50 9.87 45.09
C CYS A 395 14.65 8.41 44.65
N THR A 396 15.86 7.87 44.70
CA THR A 396 16.17 6.44 44.58
C THR A 396 16.27 5.82 45.97
N ASN A 397 15.28 5.00 46.37
CA ASN A 397 15.40 4.10 47.52
C ASN A 397 15.31 2.65 47.03
N GLY A 398 16.46 1.97 46.98
CA GLY A 398 16.52 0.51 46.88
C GLY A 398 16.45 -0.10 48.27
N CYS A 399 15.40 -0.87 48.57
CA CYS A 399 15.31 -1.67 49.79
C CYS A 399 15.76 -3.10 49.47
N VAL A 400 16.87 -3.52 50.10
CA VAL A 400 17.29 -4.91 50.19
C VAL A 400 16.46 -5.55 51.30
N HIS A 401 15.60 -6.51 50.97
CA HIS A 401 14.84 -7.28 51.97
C HIS A 401 15.75 -8.35 52.59
N SER A 402 16.23 -8.12 53.81
CA SER A 402 16.55 -9.19 54.76
C SER A 402 15.35 -9.36 55.70
N GLY A 403 14.90 -10.61 55.86
CA GLY A 403 13.64 -10.93 56.52
C GLY A 403 13.62 -10.59 58.01
N VAL A 404 12.72 -9.68 58.41
CA VAL A 404 12.15 -9.56 59.76
C VAL A 404 10.71 -9.05 59.65
N SER A 405 9.80 -9.67 60.41
CA SER A 405 8.34 -9.44 60.43
C SER A 405 7.94 -7.99 60.81
N PRO A 406 6.91 -7.38 60.20
CA PRO A 406 6.50 -6.02 60.52
C PRO A 406 5.43 -6.01 61.61
N ALA A 407 5.82 -5.60 62.82
CA ALA A 407 4.90 -5.07 63.81
C ALA A 407 5.38 -3.69 64.24
N ASN A 408 4.44 -2.75 64.28
CA ASN A 408 4.49 -1.44 64.91
C ASN A 408 4.98 -0.22 64.11
N LEU A 409 4.09 0.79 64.17
CA LEU A 409 4.30 2.25 64.05
C LEU A 409 4.28 2.77 62.60
N GLY A 410 3.41 3.68 62.18
CA GLY A 410 2.49 4.55 62.89
C GLY A 410 2.30 5.79 61.99
N CYS A 411 1.07 6.08 61.59
CA CYS A 411 0.75 7.26 60.80
C CYS A 411 0.98 8.55 61.61
N ALA A 412 1.64 9.55 61.03
CA ALA A 412 1.38 10.97 61.29
C ALA A 412 1.87 11.83 60.10
N PRO A 413 1.09 12.83 59.64
CA PRO A 413 1.39 13.60 58.44
C PRO A 413 2.13 14.91 58.74
N ARG A 414 3.01 15.33 57.82
CA ARG A 414 3.19 16.73 57.41
C ARG A 414 3.74 16.81 55.99
#